data_AF-A0A1G0YB60-F1
#
_entry.id   AF-A0A1G0YB60-F1
#
_cell.length_a   1.000
_cell.length_b   1.000
_cell.length_c   1.000
_cell.angle_alpha   90.00
_cell.angle_beta   90.00
_cell.angle_gamma   90.00
#
_symmetry.space_group_name_H-M   'P 1'
#
loop_
_entity.id
_entity.type
_entity.pdbx_description
1 polymer ?
#
loop_
_entity_poly.entity_id
_entity_poly.type
_entity_poly.pdbx_seq_one_letter_code
_entity_poly.pdbx_strand_id
1 'polypeptide(L)'
;MIAIVGPAIRWVHIQKNLRMVKADMQALIEASRLFYNEYGIWPSQYVVEEGDYRYGDDLPNREFMNVLRSIAGPGNVNDSVNPNHVVFIEFGPYQPGRSGLNDQGDILDPWGMPYQIVLDTDLNTVCDIPDSLHGAGLPSGMVVWSCGPDRRSDTADDILSWK
;
A
#
# COMPACT_ATOMS: atom_id res chain seq x y z
N MET A 1 44.54 -8.07 12.36
CA MET A 1 43.21 -7.51 12.75
C MET A 1 42.20 -7.97 11.73
N ILE A 2 41.32 -8.91 12.08
CA ILE A 2 40.23 -9.37 11.22
C ILE A 2 39.00 -8.54 11.60
N ALA A 3 38.48 -7.78 10.64
CA ALA A 3 37.37 -6.88 10.83
C ALA A 3 36.05 -7.68 10.94
N ILE A 4 35.43 -7.63 12.12
CA ILE A 4 34.03 -8.06 12.31
C ILE A 4 33.15 -6.94 11.75
N VAL A 5 33.04 -6.87 10.43
CA VAL A 5 32.14 -5.94 9.72
C VAL A 5 31.31 -6.80 8.76
N GLY A 6 30.35 -7.54 9.29
CA GLY A 6 29.59 -8.52 8.50
C GLY A 6 28.13 -8.68 8.91
N PRO A 7 27.81 -8.79 10.21
CA PRO A 7 26.41 -8.96 10.63
C PRO A 7 25.68 -7.65 10.95
N ALA A 8 26.30 -6.76 11.74
CA ALA A 8 25.59 -5.62 12.35
C ALA A 8 25.07 -4.57 11.35
N ILE A 9 25.80 -4.31 10.27
CA ILE A 9 25.40 -3.32 9.25
C ILE A 9 24.11 -3.75 8.52
N ARG A 10 23.96 -5.06 8.26
CA ARG A 10 22.75 -5.62 7.61
C ARG A 10 21.54 -5.48 8.53
N TRP A 11 21.71 -5.71 9.83
CA TRP A 11 20.62 -5.58 10.83
C TRP A 11 20.11 -4.15 10.97
N VAL A 12 20.99 -3.14 10.98
CA VAL A 12 20.58 -1.73 11.09
C VAL A 12 19.76 -1.28 9.89
N HIS A 13 20.11 -1.71 8.67
CA HIS A 13 19.33 -1.40 7.46
C HIS A 13 17.93 -2.01 7.52
N ILE A 14 17.80 -3.25 7.99
CA ILE A 14 16.49 -3.91 8.14
C ILE A 14 15.61 -3.14 9.13
N GLN A 15 16.15 -2.72 10.28
CA GLN A 15 15.37 -1.97 11.27
C GLN A 15 14.91 -0.59 10.76
N LYS A 16 15.78 0.11 10.01
CA LYS A 16 15.42 1.37 9.36
C LYS A 16 14.28 1.16 8.36
N ASN A 17 14.39 0.15 7.50
CA ASN A 17 13.37 -0.15 6.50
C ASN A 17 12.04 -0.55 7.15
N LEU A 18 12.07 -1.37 8.20
CA LEU A 18 10.86 -1.73 8.96
C LEU A 18 10.13 -0.52 9.53
N ARG A 19 10.87 0.44 10.11
CA ARG A 19 10.26 1.68 10.62
C ARG A 19 9.64 2.50 9.50
N MET A 20 10.31 2.59 8.37
CA MET A 20 9.82 3.31 7.18
C MET A 20 8.53 2.67 6.68
N VAL A 21 8.54 1.36 6.46
CA VAL A 21 7.37 0.59 6.00
C VAL A 21 6.18 0.81 6.91
N LYS A 22 6.37 0.76 8.24
CA LYS A 22 5.28 1.01 9.19
C LYS A 22 4.73 2.44 9.09
N ALA A 23 5.60 3.43 8.92
CA ALA A 23 5.17 4.82 8.73
C ALA A 23 4.40 5.00 7.42
N ASP A 24 4.86 4.38 6.33
CA ASP A 24 4.20 4.47 5.02
C ASP A 24 2.82 3.81 5.05
N MET A 25 2.70 2.61 5.63
CA MET A 25 1.41 1.93 5.79
C MET A 25 0.43 2.75 6.64
N GLN A 26 0.91 3.38 7.72
CA GLN A 26 0.08 4.28 8.53
C GLN A 26 -0.41 5.48 7.72
N ALA A 27 0.48 6.11 6.95
CA ALA A 27 0.12 7.23 6.09
C ALA A 27 -0.92 6.84 5.03
N LEU A 28 -0.74 5.68 4.38
CA LEU A 28 -1.69 5.16 3.39
C LEU A 28 -3.08 4.91 4.02
N ILE A 29 -3.13 4.26 5.18
CA ILE A 29 -4.38 3.98 5.89
C ILE A 29 -5.06 5.29 6.33
N GLU A 30 -4.30 6.25 6.85
CA GLU A 30 -4.84 7.54 7.29
C GLU A 30 -5.38 8.35 6.12
N ALA A 31 -4.66 8.42 5.01
CA ALA A 31 -5.10 9.10 3.79
C ALA A 31 -6.39 8.48 3.24
N SER A 32 -6.50 7.15 3.21
CA SER A 32 -7.72 6.46 2.79
C SER A 32 -8.90 6.71 3.74
N ARG A 33 -8.66 6.82 5.05
CA ARG A 33 -9.72 7.20 6.00
C ARG A 33 -10.18 8.64 5.79
N LEU A 34 -9.27 9.57 5.52
CA LEU A 34 -9.62 10.94 5.18
C LEU A 34 -10.45 11.00 3.89
N PHE A 35 -10.06 10.22 2.87
CA PHE A 35 -10.83 10.07 1.64
C PHE A 35 -12.23 9.51 1.91
N TYR A 36 -12.33 8.44 2.70
CA TYR A 36 -13.61 7.85 3.10
C TYR A 36 -14.50 8.85 3.85
N ASN A 37 -13.92 9.67 4.73
CA ASN A 37 -14.68 10.70 5.44
C ASN A 37 -15.20 11.82 4.52
N GLU A 38 -14.45 12.15 3.45
CA GLU A 38 -14.85 13.16 2.46
C GLU A 38 -15.96 12.62 1.52
N TYR A 39 -15.82 11.39 1.04
CA TYR A 39 -16.66 10.86 -0.04
C TYR A 39 -17.62 9.73 0.35
N GLY A 40 -17.48 9.16 1.55
CA GLY A 40 -18.29 8.03 2.03
C GLY A 40 -17.98 6.68 1.38
N ILE A 41 -16.92 6.62 0.57
CA ILE A 41 -16.47 5.42 -0.16
C ILE A 41 -14.95 5.31 -0.08
N TRP A 42 -14.41 4.10 -0.21
CA TRP A 42 -12.96 3.89 -0.25
C TRP A 42 -12.35 4.36 -1.59
N PRO A 43 -11.05 4.70 -1.63
CA PRO A 43 -10.38 5.28 -2.81
C PRO A 43 -10.13 4.24 -3.91
N SER A 44 -11.21 3.78 -4.53
CA SER A 44 -11.23 2.81 -5.61
C SER A 44 -12.21 3.27 -6.69
N GLN A 45 -11.84 3.09 -7.97
CA GLN A 45 -12.80 3.20 -9.07
C GLN A 45 -13.72 1.97 -9.18
N TYR A 46 -13.34 0.89 -8.51
CA TYR A 46 -14.05 -0.37 -8.54
C TYR A 46 -14.89 -0.51 -7.28
N VAL A 47 -16.20 -0.56 -7.47
CA VAL A 47 -17.17 -0.99 -6.47
C VAL A 47 -17.76 -2.28 -7.02
N VAL A 48 -17.55 -3.39 -6.32
CA VAL A 48 -18.01 -4.71 -6.75
C VAL A 48 -19.12 -5.22 -5.84
N GLU A 49 -19.92 -6.12 -6.39
CA GLU A 49 -20.99 -6.78 -5.65
C GLU A 49 -20.46 -7.92 -4.77
N GLU A 50 -19.28 -8.48 -5.07
CA GLU A 50 -18.69 -9.59 -4.33
C GLU A 50 -17.16 -9.54 -4.32
N GLY A 51 -16.57 -9.59 -3.12
CA GLY A 51 -15.13 -9.64 -2.89
C GLY A 51 -14.44 -8.28 -2.95
N ASP A 52 -13.12 -8.30 -2.74
CA ASP A 52 -12.28 -7.11 -2.74
C ASP A 52 -11.16 -7.17 -3.76
N TYR A 53 -10.75 -6.00 -4.24
CA TYR A 53 -9.60 -5.88 -5.13
C TYR A 53 -8.29 -5.67 -4.38
N ARG A 54 -7.25 -6.38 -4.86
CA ARG A 54 -5.88 -6.20 -4.41
C ARG A 54 -5.06 -5.37 -5.39
N TYR A 55 -4.67 -4.18 -4.95
CA TYR A 55 -3.67 -3.37 -5.60
C TYR A 55 -2.26 -3.82 -5.23
N GLY A 56 -1.32 -3.72 -6.16
CA GLY A 56 0.05 -4.20 -6.04
C GLY A 56 0.28 -5.60 -6.62
N ASP A 57 -0.79 -6.30 -6.99
CA ASP A 57 -0.77 -7.61 -7.66
C ASP A 57 -1.80 -7.67 -8.79
N ASP A 58 -3.10 -7.83 -8.48
CA ASP A 58 -4.18 -7.90 -9.48
C ASP A 58 -4.32 -6.59 -10.27
N LEU A 59 -4.18 -5.47 -9.55
CA LEU A 59 -4.22 -4.12 -10.10
C LEU A 59 -2.94 -3.35 -9.76
N PRO A 60 -2.45 -2.46 -10.63
CA PRO A 60 -1.34 -1.57 -10.29
C PRO A 60 -1.70 -0.65 -9.11
N ASN A 61 -0.84 -0.56 -8.09
CA ASN A 61 -1.14 0.31 -6.94
C ASN A 61 -1.07 1.81 -7.25
N ARG A 62 -0.49 2.20 -8.39
CA ARG A 62 -0.62 3.56 -8.93
C ARG A 62 -2.07 4.00 -9.12
N GLU A 63 -3.01 3.08 -9.38
CA GLU A 63 -4.42 3.44 -9.57
C GLU A 63 -5.01 4.01 -8.29
N PHE A 64 -4.81 3.30 -7.19
CA PHE A 64 -5.11 3.77 -5.84
C PHE A 64 -4.36 5.08 -5.52
N MET A 65 -3.07 5.17 -5.86
CA MET A 65 -2.29 6.39 -5.59
C MET A 65 -2.77 7.59 -6.42
N ASN A 66 -3.25 7.40 -7.64
CA ASN A 66 -3.79 8.48 -8.47
C ASN A 66 -5.03 9.09 -7.83
N VAL A 67 -5.89 8.27 -7.23
CA VAL A 67 -7.06 8.75 -6.46
C VAL A 67 -6.60 9.62 -5.30
N LEU A 68 -5.75 9.10 -4.40
CA LEU A 68 -5.35 9.82 -3.19
C LEU A 68 -4.48 11.06 -3.45
N ARG A 69 -3.77 11.10 -4.58
CA ARG A 69 -2.92 12.22 -4.99
C ARG A 69 -3.63 13.22 -5.91
N SER A 70 -4.91 12.99 -6.22
CA SER A 70 -5.68 13.82 -7.17
C SER A 70 -4.99 13.94 -8.55
N ILE A 71 -4.55 12.80 -9.09
CA ILE A 71 -3.95 12.72 -10.43
C ILE A 71 -4.96 12.06 -11.37
N ALA A 72 -5.28 12.72 -12.48
CA ALA A 72 -6.10 12.11 -13.52
C ALA A 72 -5.33 10.96 -14.20
N GLY A 73 -5.93 9.78 -14.27
CA GLY A 73 -5.31 8.58 -14.84
C GLY A 73 -6.10 7.31 -14.52
N PRO A 74 -5.54 6.12 -14.80
CA PRO A 74 -6.10 4.86 -14.30
C PRO A 74 -6.36 4.94 -12.79
N GLY A 75 -7.52 4.48 -12.32
CA GLY A 75 -7.98 4.64 -10.94
C GLY A 75 -8.77 5.92 -10.67
N ASN A 76 -8.55 7.01 -11.43
CA ASN A 76 -9.19 8.30 -11.22
C ASN A 76 -9.43 9.01 -12.57
N VAL A 77 -10.13 8.33 -13.49
CA VAL A 77 -10.31 8.82 -14.87
C VAL A 77 -11.19 10.06 -14.88
N ASN A 78 -10.67 11.16 -15.45
CA ASN A 78 -11.34 12.48 -15.43
C ASN A 78 -11.73 12.93 -14.02
N ASP A 79 -10.94 12.56 -13.02
CA ASP A 79 -11.18 12.89 -11.61
C ASP A 79 -12.52 12.37 -11.07
N SER A 80 -13.05 11.29 -11.67
CA SER A 80 -14.36 10.75 -11.31
C SER A 80 -14.45 10.23 -9.88
N VAL A 81 -13.32 9.80 -9.30
CA VAL A 81 -13.25 9.23 -7.94
C VAL A 81 -12.87 10.31 -6.93
N ASN A 82 -12.03 11.28 -7.30
CA ASN A 82 -11.66 12.43 -6.46
C ASN A 82 -12.06 13.76 -7.12
N PRO A 83 -13.37 14.06 -7.26
CA PRO A 83 -13.85 15.20 -8.03
C PRO A 83 -13.56 16.57 -7.39
N ASN A 84 -13.31 16.63 -6.08
CA ASN A 84 -12.91 17.88 -5.41
C ASN A 84 -11.40 18.15 -5.53
N HIS A 85 -10.66 17.28 -6.22
CA HIS A 85 -9.21 17.37 -6.42
C HIS A 85 -8.41 17.51 -5.12
N VAL A 86 -8.82 16.80 -4.08
CA VAL A 86 -8.17 16.87 -2.76
C VAL A 86 -6.94 15.99 -2.74
N VAL A 87 -5.79 16.55 -2.37
CA VAL A 87 -4.55 15.77 -2.18
C VAL A 87 -4.52 15.24 -0.74
N PHE A 88 -4.74 13.93 -0.58
CA PHE A 88 -4.76 13.27 0.73
C PHE A 88 -3.39 12.78 1.18
N ILE A 89 -2.47 12.55 0.23
CA ILE A 89 -1.12 12.06 0.53
C ILE A 89 -0.12 12.51 -0.53
N GLU A 90 1.13 12.68 -0.12
CA GLU A 90 2.27 12.85 -1.01
C GLU A 90 3.42 11.95 -0.58
N PHE A 91 4.12 11.38 -1.57
CA PHE A 91 5.34 10.62 -1.36
C PHE A 91 6.47 11.21 -2.20
N GLY A 92 7.69 11.11 -1.70
CA GLY A 92 8.88 11.41 -2.50
C GLY A 92 9.16 10.32 -3.55
N PRO A 93 10.14 10.56 -4.44
CA PRO A 93 10.56 9.54 -5.40
C PRO A 93 11.21 8.35 -4.69
N TYR A 94 10.98 7.15 -5.22
CA TYR A 94 11.63 5.93 -4.78
C TYR A 94 13.15 6.00 -4.97
N GLN A 95 13.88 5.44 -4.01
CA GLN A 95 15.33 5.20 -4.11
C GLN A 95 15.65 3.86 -3.46
N PRO A 96 16.65 3.10 -3.92
CA PRO A 96 17.04 1.86 -3.26
C PRO A 96 17.26 2.03 -1.74
N GLY A 97 16.51 1.28 -0.93
CA GLY A 97 16.53 1.41 0.54
C GLY A 97 15.68 2.56 1.11
N ARG A 98 14.82 3.17 0.30
CA ARG A 98 13.84 4.18 0.67
C ARG A 98 12.54 3.97 -0.12
N SER A 99 11.42 3.87 0.58
CA SER A 99 10.10 3.84 -0.05
C SER A 99 9.80 5.13 -0.80
N GLY A 100 8.91 5.05 -1.79
CA GLY A 100 8.50 6.20 -2.58
C GLY A 100 7.89 5.82 -3.92
N LEU A 101 7.58 6.82 -4.72
CA LEU A 101 6.93 6.65 -6.02
C LEU A 101 7.95 6.33 -7.11
N ASN A 102 7.66 5.33 -7.94
CA ASN A 102 8.39 5.13 -9.19
C ASN A 102 7.90 6.11 -10.28
N ASP A 103 8.52 6.05 -11.47
CA ASP A 103 8.17 6.92 -12.61
C ASP A 103 6.74 6.67 -13.14
N GLN A 104 6.16 5.50 -12.86
CA GLN A 104 4.82 5.11 -13.23
C GLN A 104 3.75 5.56 -12.21
N GLY A 105 4.18 6.03 -11.03
CA GLY A 105 3.31 6.43 -9.93
C GLY A 105 2.96 5.33 -8.93
N ASP A 106 3.56 4.15 -9.03
CA ASP A 106 3.39 3.09 -8.03
C ASP A 106 4.17 3.44 -6.77
N ILE A 107 3.55 3.22 -5.61
CA ILE A 107 4.22 3.36 -4.32
C ILE A 107 4.99 2.07 -4.01
N LEU A 108 6.31 2.18 -3.94
CA LEU A 108 7.22 1.06 -3.69
C LEU A 108 7.72 1.08 -2.25
N ASP A 109 7.87 -0.10 -1.67
CA ASP A 109 8.54 -0.31 -0.40
C ASP A 109 10.07 -0.14 -0.53
N PRO A 110 10.84 -0.15 0.58
CA PRO A 110 12.28 0.04 0.53
C PRO A 110 13.06 -1.06 -0.22
N TRP A 111 12.42 -2.19 -0.53
CA TRP A 111 12.98 -3.29 -1.32
C TRP A 111 12.54 -3.24 -2.79
N GLY A 112 11.80 -2.19 -3.17
CA GLY A 112 11.41 -1.91 -4.55
C GLY A 112 10.22 -2.71 -5.02
N MET A 113 9.40 -3.24 -4.10
CA MET A 113 8.15 -3.92 -4.44
C MET A 113 6.96 -2.99 -4.21
N PRO A 114 5.93 -3.02 -5.09
CA PRO A 114 4.69 -2.31 -4.84
C PRO A 114 4.10 -2.75 -3.50
N TYR A 115 3.67 -1.79 -2.69
CA TYR A 115 2.80 -2.11 -1.56
C TYR A 115 1.54 -2.81 -2.04
N GLN A 116 1.15 -3.81 -1.28
CA GLN A 116 -0.06 -4.58 -1.49
C GLN A 116 -1.18 -3.93 -0.66
N ILE A 117 -2.29 -3.59 -1.30
CA ILE A 117 -3.37 -2.83 -0.69
C ILE A 117 -4.70 -3.49 -1.06
N VAL A 118 -5.51 -3.78 -0.04
CA VAL A 118 -6.89 -4.26 -0.23
C VAL A 118 -7.81 -3.29 0.48
N LEU A 119 -8.92 -2.97 -0.18
CA LEU A 119 -9.98 -2.09 0.31
C LEU A 119 -11.25 -2.93 0.40
N ASP A 120 -12.05 -2.69 1.44
CA ASP A 120 -13.41 -3.22 1.58
C ASP A 120 -14.32 -2.54 0.55
N THR A 121 -14.34 -3.08 -0.67
CA THR A 121 -15.03 -2.47 -1.82
C THR A 121 -16.49 -2.84 -1.91
N ASP A 122 -16.92 -3.92 -1.25
CA ASP A 122 -18.32 -4.34 -1.14
C ASP A 122 -19.01 -3.77 0.13
N LEU A 123 -18.26 -3.06 0.98
CA LEU A 123 -18.70 -2.40 2.22
C LEU A 123 -19.28 -3.36 3.26
N ASN A 124 -18.82 -4.61 3.25
CA ASN A 124 -19.24 -5.64 4.20
C ASN A 124 -18.51 -5.54 5.56
N THR A 125 -17.64 -4.54 5.73
CA THR A 125 -16.81 -4.23 6.91
C THR A 125 -15.62 -5.16 7.15
N VAL A 126 -15.30 -6.01 6.18
CA VAL A 126 -14.11 -6.84 6.18
C VAL A 126 -13.30 -6.67 4.90
N CYS A 127 -11.98 -6.75 5.01
CA CYS A 127 -11.12 -6.93 3.85
C CYS A 127 -10.88 -8.42 3.61
N ASP A 128 -11.26 -8.90 2.43
CA ASP A 128 -11.01 -10.26 1.97
C ASP A 128 -9.80 -10.30 1.04
N ILE A 129 -8.85 -11.19 1.35
CA ILE A 129 -7.66 -11.43 0.52
C ILE A 129 -7.75 -12.87 -0.01
N PRO A 130 -8.48 -13.11 -1.12
CA PRO A 130 -8.60 -14.46 -1.66
C PRO A 130 -7.24 -15.02 -2.03
N ASP A 131 -7.07 -16.33 -1.85
CA ASP A 131 -5.86 -17.08 -2.21
C ASP A 131 -4.53 -16.58 -1.61
N SER A 132 -4.59 -15.87 -0.47
CA SER A 132 -3.41 -15.34 0.24
C SER A 132 -3.04 -16.14 1.50
N LEU A 133 -1.75 -16.19 1.82
CA LEU A 133 -1.23 -16.70 3.10
C LEU A 133 -1.75 -15.88 4.30
N HIS A 134 -2.16 -14.63 4.06
CA HIS A 134 -2.52 -13.70 5.13
C HIS A 134 -3.98 -13.78 5.56
N GLY A 135 -4.77 -14.61 4.87
CA GLY A 135 -6.16 -14.92 5.21
C GLY A 135 -7.18 -13.90 4.68
N ALA A 136 -8.45 -14.25 4.86
CA ALA A 136 -9.61 -13.42 4.52
C ALA A 136 -10.36 -12.96 5.79
N GLY A 137 -11.28 -12.01 5.66
CA GLY A 137 -12.18 -11.58 6.72
C GLY A 137 -11.55 -10.67 7.77
N LEU A 138 -10.62 -9.80 7.38
CA LEU A 138 -9.97 -8.89 8.32
C LEU A 138 -10.93 -7.73 8.67
N PRO A 139 -11.29 -7.49 9.94
CA PRO A 139 -12.29 -6.48 10.33
C PRO A 139 -11.70 -5.05 10.26
N SER A 140 -11.42 -4.60 9.05
CA SER A 140 -10.87 -3.30 8.68
C SER A 140 -11.38 -2.96 7.30
N GLY A 141 -11.64 -1.69 7.01
CA GLY A 141 -12.03 -1.27 5.65
C GLY A 141 -10.85 -1.08 4.68
N MET A 142 -9.62 -1.23 5.19
CA MET A 142 -8.41 -1.26 4.38
C MET A 142 -7.31 -2.02 5.11
N VAL A 143 -6.54 -2.79 4.34
CA VAL A 143 -5.33 -3.46 4.81
C VAL A 143 -4.19 -3.23 3.82
N VAL A 144 -2.98 -3.08 4.35
CA VAL A 144 -1.77 -2.83 3.55
C VAL A 144 -0.62 -3.67 4.05
N TRP A 145 0.21 -4.15 3.13
CA TRP A 145 1.46 -4.79 3.48
C TRP A 145 2.58 -4.53 2.47
N SER A 146 3.81 -4.75 2.93
CA SER A 146 5.02 -4.77 2.11
C SER A 146 5.48 -6.22 1.93
N CYS A 147 6.01 -6.52 0.74
CA CYS A 147 6.55 -7.83 0.35
C CYS A 147 7.88 -8.18 1.04
N GLY A 148 8.35 -7.34 1.96
CA GLY A 148 9.54 -7.60 2.74
C GLY A 148 10.85 -7.74 1.95
N PRO A 149 11.92 -8.16 2.63
CA PRO A 149 13.24 -8.37 2.02
C PRO A 149 13.30 -9.44 0.93
N ASP A 150 12.43 -10.44 0.94
CA ASP A 150 12.42 -11.51 -0.06
C ASP A 150 11.81 -11.08 -1.40
N ARG A 151 11.08 -9.95 -1.37
CA ARG A 151 10.45 -9.28 -2.52
C ARG A 151 9.32 -10.11 -3.15
N ARG A 152 8.64 -10.92 -2.36
CA ARG A 152 7.56 -11.79 -2.81
C ARG A 152 6.44 -11.64 -1.81
N SER A 153 5.25 -11.26 -2.29
CA SER A 153 4.08 -11.28 -1.42
C SER A 153 3.68 -12.71 -1.09
N ASP A 154 2.90 -12.85 -0.05
CA ASP A 154 2.29 -14.09 0.43
C ASP A 154 3.33 -15.04 1.01
N THR A 155 4.33 -14.45 1.66
CA THR A 155 5.43 -15.13 2.36
C THR A 155 5.48 -14.71 3.83
N ALA A 156 6.35 -15.37 4.59
CA ALA A 156 6.43 -15.18 6.03
C ALA A 156 7.16 -13.89 6.45
N ASP A 157 7.90 -13.23 5.55
CA ASP A 157 8.61 -11.98 5.84
C ASP A 157 7.83 -10.72 5.47
N ASP A 158 6.62 -10.88 4.92
CA ASP A 158 5.70 -9.77 4.69
C ASP A 158 5.42 -9.00 5.97
N ILE A 159 5.35 -7.67 5.82
CA ILE A 159 5.13 -6.75 6.92
C ILE A 159 3.71 -6.24 6.81
N LEU A 160 2.83 -6.73 7.69
CA LEU A 160 1.39 -6.51 7.63
C LEU A 160 0.98 -5.31 8.50
N SER A 161 -0.07 -4.58 8.10
CA SER A 161 -0.61 -3.46 8.88
C SER A 161 -1.46 -3.88 10.08
N TRP A 162 -1.87 -5.16 10.17
CA TRP A 162 -2.84 -5.67 11.14
C TRP A 162 -2.27 -6.71 12.13
N LYS A 163 -0.95 -6.94 12.11
CA LYS A 163 -0.26 -7.83 13.06
C LYS A 163 0.79 -7.09 13.89
#